data_AF-A0A7W9LN11-F1
#
_entry.id   AF-A0A7W9LN11-F1
#
_cell.length_a   1.000
_cell.length_b   1.000
_cell.length_c   1.000
_cell.angle_alpha   90.00
_cell.angle_beta   90.00
_cell.angle_gamma   90.00
#
_symmetry.space_group_name_H-M   'P 1'
#
loop_
_entity.id
_entity.type
_entity.pdbx_description
1 polymer ?
#
loop_
_entity_poly.entity_id
_entity_poly.type
_entity_poly.pdbx_seq_one_letter_code
_entity_poly.pdbx_strand_id
1 'polypeptide(L)'
;MALERTDPEPPVAPARVDVTPAALEPLDGPAGPPVAVSAVGPAPAFASMAGGEATEPVVCPRCGTPGLVDLARRDAAGFCSRCDYPLFWAVRQSAHGGAEAGDDARRRLPGTVGAQTIASLPCPHCAEPNPPRAAVCLRCGRPMVVVPEPLPVAVVAPPPPAPAPPAPVPWVAPWWLILFVVGLIVLTGLSLVALLG
;
A
#
# COMPACT_ATOMS: atom_id res chain seq x y z
N MET A 1 34.38 36.73 -10.86
CA MET A 1 33.47 35.63 -11.24
C MET A 1 32.42 35.52 -10.15
N ALA A 2 31.27 36.15 -10.37
CA ALA A 2 30.16 36.15 -9.42
C ALA A 2 29.30 34.92 -9.70
N LEU A 3 29.05 34.11 -8.68
CA LEU A 3 28.18 32.94 -8.75
C LEU A 3 26.73 33.42 -8.75
N GLU A 4 26.04 33.26 -9.88
CA GLU A 4 24.60 33.40 -10.00
C GLU A 4 23.92 32.42 -9.04
N ARG A 5 23.15 32.99 -8.10
CA ARG A 5 22.36 32.27 -7.12
C ARG A 5 21.00 32.01 -7.74
N THR A 6 20.77 30.79 -8.22
CA THR A 6 19.48 30.36 -8.73
C THR A 6 18.55 30.13 -7.55
N ASP A 7 17.55 31.01 -7.38
CA ASP A 7 16.53 30.83 -6.35
C ASP A 7 15.65 29.60 -6.67
N PRO A 8 15.31 28.77 -5.67
CA PRO A 8 14.48 27.59 -5.87
C PRO A 8 13.04 27.99 -6.19
N GLU A 9 12.50 27.36 -7.24
CA GLU A 9 11.13 27.54 -7.70
C GLU A 9 10.12 27.15 -6.60
N PRO A 10 9.11 27.99 -6.32
CA PRO A 10 8.16 27.74 -5.24
C PRO A 10 7.29 26.51 -5.53
N PRO A 11 6.93 25.71 -4.51
CA PRO A 11 6.14 24.51 -4.67
C PRO A 11 4.72 24.85 -5.15
N VAL A 12 4.34 24.28 -6.30
CA VAL A 12 2.99 24.38 -6.85
C VAL A 12 2.02 23.63 -5.93
N ALA A 13 1.11 24.37 -5.28
CA ALA A 13 0.09 23.78 -4.43
C ALA A 13 -0.89 22.91 -5.27
N PRO A 14 -1.30 21.73 -4.78
CA PRO A 14 -2.25 20.89 -5.50
C PRO A 14 -3.60 21.60 -5.59
N ALA A 15 -4.15 21.66 -6.80
CA ALA A 15 -5.46 22.23 -7.08
C ALA A 15 -6.52 21.51 -6.22
N ARG A 16 -7.23 22.27 -5.39
CA ARG A 16 -8.42 21.76 -4.70
C ARG A 16 -9.49 21.49 -5.74
N VAL A 17 -9.88 20.23 -5.88
CA VAL A 17 -11.08 19.84 -6.60
C VAL A 17 -12.24 19.99 -5.64
N ASP A 18 -12.99 21.08 -5.77
CA ASP A 18 -14.24 21.27 -5.05
C ASP A 18 -15.28 20.29 -5.63
N VAL A 19 -15.53 19.19 -4.91
CA VAL A 19 -16.63 18.28 -5.21
C VAL A 19 -17.89 18.90 -4.62
N THR A 20 -18.58 19.69 -5.42
CA THR A 20 -19.93 20.16 -5.09
C THR A 20 -20.85 18.93 -4.97
N PRO A 21 -21.45 18.65 -3.81
CA PRO A 21 -22.41 17.57 -3.69
C PRO A 21 -23.62 17.90 -4.57
N ALA A 22 -23.83 17.11 -5.62
CA ALA A 22 -25.03 17.18 -6.43
C ALA A 22 -26.22 16.91 -5.51
N ALA A 23 -27.11 17.90 -5.40
CA ALA A 23 -28.36 17.78 -4.67
C ALA A 23 -29.15 16.61 -5.26
N LEU A 24 -29.41 15.60 -4.42
CA LEU A 24 -30.35 14.54 -4.73
C LEU A 24 -31.75 15.16 -4.70
N GLU A 25 -32.30 15.47 -5.87
CA GLU A 25 -33.71 15.82 -5.98
C GLU A 25 -34.58 14.63 -5.53
N PRO A 26 -35.61 14.85 -4.69
CA PRO A 26 -36.59 13.83 -4.37
C PRO A 26 -37.39 13.46 -5.62
N LEU A 27 -37.31 12.20 -6.03
CA LEU A 27 -38.22 11.63 -7.03
C LEU A 27 -39.60 11.44 -6.39
N ASP A 28 -40.39 12.51 -6.34
CA ASP A 28 -41.84 12.46 -6.12
C ASP A 28 -42.50 11.87 -7.37
N GLY A 29 -42.59 10.54 -7.42
CA GLY A 29 -43.35 9.82 -8.44
C GLY A 29 -44.86 9.91 -8.16
N PRO A 30 -45.71 10.13 -9.19
CA PRO A 30 -47.15 10.22 -9.02
C PRO A 30 -47.75 8.89 -8.57
N ALA A 31 -48.67 8.97 -7.59
CA ALA A 31 -49.48 7.86 -7.11
C ALA A 31 -50.21 7.15 -8.27
N GLY A 32 -49.81 5.92 -8.55
CA GLY A 32 -50.52 5.05 -9.49
C GLY A 32 -51.91 4.66 -8.97
N PRO A 33 -52.89 4.45 -9.86
CA PRO A 33 -54.27 4.13 -9.48
C PRO A 33 -54.38 2.76 -8.77
N PRO A 34 -55.44 2.56 -7.95
CA PRO A 34 -55.65 1.31 -7.23
C PRO A 34 -55.90 0.16 -8.22
N VAL A 35 -55.03 -0.85 -8.18
CA VAL A 35 -55.22 -2.09 -8.94
C VAL A 35 -56.30 -2.90 -8.24
N ALA A 36 -57.42 -3.10 -8.93
CA ALA A 36 -58.53 -3.93 -8.47
C ALA A 36 -58.09 -5.39 -8.29
N VAL A 37 -58.35 -5.94 -7.11
CA VAL A 37 -58.09 -7.33 -6.76
C VAL A 37 -59.19 -8.19 -7.41
N SER A 38 -58.88 -8.83 -8.54
CA SER A 38 -59.74 -9.87 -9.12
C SER A 38 -59.68 -11.13 -8.25
N ALA A 39 -60.85 -11.59 -7.83
CA ALA A 39 -61.05 -12.82 -7.09
C ALA A 39 -60.54 -14.04 -7.88
N VAL A 40 -59.60 -14.77 -7.29
CA VAL A 40 -59.11 -16.07 -7.76
C VAL A 40 -60.06 -17.15 -7.25
N GLY A 41 -60.65 -17.91 -8.19
CA GLY A 41 -61.51 -19.06 -7.90
C GLY A 41 -60.76 -20.26 -7.32
N PRO A 42 -61.48 -21.32 -6.89
CA PRO A 42 -60.89 -22.48 -6.21
C PRO A 42 -60.01 -23.30 -7.15
N ALA A 43 -58.71 -23.36 -6.85
CA ALA A 43 -57.75 -24.20 -7.53
C ALA A 43 -57.92 -25.69 -7.13
N PRO A 44 -57.64 -26.64 -8.05
CA PRO A 44 -57.79 -28.08 -7.78
C PRO A 44 -56.72 -28.57 -6.79
N ALA A 45 -57.13 -29.52 -5.94
CA ALA A 45 -56.29 -30.23 -5.00
C ALA A 45 -55.30 -31.13 -5.76
N PHE A 46 -54.05 -30.66 -5.91
CA PHE A 46 -52.94 -31.52 -6.29
C PHE A 46 -52.49 -32.30 -5.05
N ALA A 47 -52.61 -33.62 -5.14
CA ALA A 47 -52.12 -34.56 -4.14
C ALA A 47 -50.60 -34.38 -3.96
N SER A 48 -50.22 -33.91 -2.78
CA SER A 48 -48.83 -33.81 -2.32
C SER A 48 -48.27 -35.23 -2.15
N MET A 49 -47.54 -35.72 -3.15
CA MET A 49 -46.74 -36.93 -2.99
C MET A 49 -45.53 -36.61 -2.14
N ALA A 50 -45.47 -37.26 -0.98
CA ALA A 50 -44.35 -37.49 -0.08
C ALA A 50 -42.95 -37.25 -0.68
N GLY A 51 -42.51 -36.00 -0.72
CA GLY A 51 -41.10 -35.64 -0.66
C GLY A 51 -40.78 -35.44 0.81
N GLY A 52 -39.87 -36.23 1.39
CA GLY A 52 -39.46 -36.05 2.77
C GLY A 52 -38.99 -34.61 2.97
N GLU A 53 -39.76 -33.83 3.73
CA GLU A 53 -39.40 -32.48 4.13
C GLU A 53 -38.07 -32.55 4.87
N ALA A 54 -37.04 -31.97 4.27
CA ALA A 54 -35.73 -31.83 4.88
C ALA A 54 -35.80 -30.67 5.89
N THR A 55 -36.52 -30.90 6.99
CA THR A 55 -36.54 -30.00 8.15
C THR A 55 -35.26 -30.13 8.94
N GLU A 56 -34.53 -29.03 9.08
CA GLU A 56 -33.30 -28.94 9.88
C GLU A 56 -33.58 -28.18 11.18
N PRO A 57 -33.07 -28.65 12.34
CA PRO A 57 -33.12 -27.89 13.59
C PRO A 57 -32.12 -26.73 13.56
N VAL A 58 -32.61 -25.51 13.83
CA VAL A 58 -31.82 -24.27 13.82
C VAL A 58 -32.07 -23.50 15.10
N VAL A 59 -31.00 -22.99 15.72
CA VAL A 59 -31.11 -22.12 16.89
C VAL A 59 -31.22 -20.66 16.45
N CYS A 60 -32.24 -19.95 16.93
CA CYS A 60 -32.41 -18.54 16.62
C CYS A 60 -31.22 -17.71 17.11
N PRO A 61 -30.51 -16.96 16.25
CA PRO A 61 -29.34 -16.18 16.67
C PRO A 61 -29.70 -14.96 17.52
N ARG A 62 -30.97 -14.53 17.49
CA ARG A 62 -31.44 -13.37 18.24
C ARG A 62 -31.82 -13.70 19.68
N CYS A 63 -32.46 -14.85 19.91
CA CYS A 63 -33.04 -15.19 21.22
C CYS A 63 -32.71 -16.61 21.72
N GLY A 64 -31.96 -17.40 20.97
CA GLY A 64 -31.56 -18.76 21.33
C GLY A 64 -32.68 -19.80 21.28
N THR A 65 -33.90 -19.44 20.86
CA THR A 65 -35.01 -20.39 20.76
C THR A 65 -34.77 -21.37 19.61
N PRO A 66 -34.81 -22.70 19.84
CA PRO A 66 -34.69 -23.68 18.76
C PRO A 66 -35.96 -23.66 17.90
N GLY A 67 -35.80 -23.81 16.59
CA GLY A 67 -36.88 -23.95 15.63
C GLY A 67 -36.51 -24.98 14.55
N LEU A 68 -37.51 -25.42 13.79
CA LEU A 68 -37.33 -26.27 12.62
C LEU A 68 -37.52 -25.41 11.38
N VAL A 69 -36.67 -25.60 10.38
CA VAL A 69 -36.78 -24.90 9.09
C VAL A 69 -36.78 -25.95 7.99
N ASP A 70 -37.81 -25.94 7.14
CA ASP A 70 -37.76 -26.68 5.88
C ASP A 70 -36.80 -25.95 4.92
N LEU A 71 -35.72 -26.61 4.52
CA LEU A 71 -34.77 -26.01 3.58
C LEU A 71 -35.29 -25.94 2.16
N ALA A 72 -36.28 -26.77 1.82
CA ALA A 72 -36.88 -26.84 0.49
C ALA A 72 -37.92 -25.72 0.26
N ARG A 73 -38.51 -25.18 1.33
CA ARG A 73 -39.55 -24.14 1.26
C ARG A 73 -39.21 -22.96 2.16
N ARG A 74 -39.43 -21.76 1.64
CA ARG A 74 -39.37 -20.52 2.43
C ARG A 74 -40.78 -20.06 2.71
N ASP A 75 -41.35 -20.48 3.82
CA ASP A 75 -42.67 -20.07 4.25
C ASP A 75 -42.64 -19.39 5.63
N ALA A 76 -43.81 -18.98 6.11
CA ALA A 76 -43.96 -18.32 7.41
C ALA A 76 -43.63 -19.24 8.60
N ALA A 77 -43.60 -20.57 8.40
CA ALA A 77 -43.21 -21.50 9.46
C ALA A 77 -41.69 -21.42 9.75
N GLY A 78 -40.90 -20.89 8.82
CA GLY A 78 -39.47 -20.64 9.00
C GLY A 78 -39.09 -19.43 9.88
N PHE A 79 -40.03 -18.85 10.62
CA PHE A 79 -39.79 -17.73 11.54
C PHE A 79 -39.71 -18.18 12.99
N CYS A 80 -38.89 -17.50 13.79
CA CYS A 80 -38.78 -17.78 15.21
C CYS A 80 -40.08 -17.39 15.93
N SER A 81 -40.74 -18.36 16.55
CA SER A 81 -41.99 -18.15 17.29
C SER A 81 -41.91 -17.15 18.44
N ARG A 82 -40.70 -16.81 18.92
CA ARG A 82 -40.49 -15.88 20.05
C ARG A 82 -40.23 -14.44 19.63
N CYS A 83 -39.52 -14.22 18.52
CA CYS A 83 -39.03 -12.89 18.15
C CYS A 83 -39.16 -12.56 16.66
N ASP A 84 -39.85 -13.41 15.91
CA ASP A 84 -40.14 -13.28 14.48
C ASP A 84 -38.89 -13.10 13.60
N TYR A 85 -37.77 -13.68 14.06
CA TYR A 85 -36.53 -13.70 13.29
C TYR A 85 -36.60 -14.81 12.23
N PRO A 86 -36.33 -14.54 10.95
CA PRO A 86 -36.35 -15.54 9.88
C PRO A 86 -35.19 -16.54 10.02
N LEU A 87 -35.50 -17.77 10.48
CA LEU A 87 -34.51 -18.79 10.84
C LEU A 87 -33.75 -19.35 9.62
N PHE A 88 -34.34 -19.31 8.43
CA PHE A 88 -33.69 -19.75 7.18
C PHE A 88 -32.44 -18.93 6.80
N TRP A 89 -32.22 -17.75 7.38
CA TRP A 89 -30.94 -17.03 7.24
C TRP A 89 -29.84 -17.55 8.17
N ALA A 90 -30.20 -18.17 9.29
CA ALA A 90 -29.22 -18.68 10.25
C ALA A 90 -28.57 -19.99 9.78
N VAL A 91 -29.27 -20.83 9.00
CA VAL A 91 -28.75 -22.09 8.44
C VAL A 91 -27.43 -21.90 7.68
N ARG A 92 -27.31 -20.82 6.90
CA ARG A 92 -26.12 -20.59 6.06
C ARG A 92 -24.86 -20.28 6.85
N GLN A 93 -24.98 -19.80 8.09
CA GLN A 93 -23.81 -19.49 8.91
C GLN A 93 -23.18 -20.76 9.50
N SER A 94 -24.00 -21.77 9.80
CA SER A 94 -23.57 -23.05 10.36
C SER A 94 -22.83 -23.94 9.34
N ALA A 95 -23.22 -23.86 8.06
CA ALA A 95 -22.65 -24.70 7.00
C ALA A 95 -21.24 -24.28 6.54
N HIS A 96 -20.75 -23.10 6.93
CA HIS A 96 -19.39 -22.64 6.60
C HIS A 96 -18.29 -23.24 7.49
N GLY A 97 -18.64 -24.13 8.43
CA GLY A 97 -17.72 -24.67 9.42
C GLY A 97 -16.94 -25.95 9.05
N GLY A 98 -17.17 -26.60 7.91
CA GLY A 98 -16.61 -27.95 7.74
C GLY A 98 -16.46 -28.59 6.36
N ALA A 99 -16.72 -27.90 5.25
CA ALA A 99 -16.51 -28.51 3.93
C ALA A 99 -15.56 -27.67 3.10
N GLU A 100 -14.50 -28.31 2.61
CA GLU A 100 -13.78 -27.91 1.39
C GLU A 100 -14.80 -27.71 0.25
N ALA A 101 -15.42 -26.53 0.20
CA ALA A 101 -16.18 -26.11 -0.97
C ALA A 101 -15.15 -25.89 -2.08
N GLY A 102 -14.82 -26.98 -2.77
CA GLY A 102 -13.84 -27.01 -3.85
C GLY A 102 -14.14 -25.94 -4.89
N ASP A 103 -13.09 -25.50 -5.56
CA ASP A 103 -13.09 -24.42 -6.56
C ASP A 103 -14.21 -24.53 -7.62
N ASP A 104 -14.79 -25.71 -7.82
CA ASP A 104 -15.91 -25.94 -8.74
C ASP A 104 -17.21 -25.21 -8.35
N ALA A 105 -17.51 -25.07 -7.05
CA ALA A 105 -18.67 -24.31 -6.59
C ALA A 105 -18.51 -22.80 -6.86
N ARG A 106 -17.28 -22.28 -6.83
CA ARG A 106 -16.95 -20.89 -7.17
C ARG A 106 -17.05 -20.60 -8.67
N ARG A 107 -16.86 -21.62 -9.52
CA ARG A 107 -16.97 -21.50 -10.99
C ARG A 107 -18.40 -21.47 -11.52
N ARG A 108 -19.38 -21.91 -10.72
CA ARG A 108 -20.79 -22.03 -11.13
C ARG A 108 -21.69 -20.88 -10.68
N LEU A 109 -21.16 -19.89 -9.95
CA LEU A 109 -21.91 -18.69 -9.58
C LEU A 109 -21.91 -17.69 -10.75
N PRO A 110 -23.04 -17.48 -11.44
CA PRO A 110 -23.13 -16.49 -12.52
C PRO A 110 -22.87 -15.10 -11.93
N GLY A 111 -21.76 -14.48 -12.34
CA GLY A 111 -21.41 -13.11 -11.95
C GLY A 111 -20.42 -12.94 -10.79
N THR A 112 -19.96 -14.00 -10.12
CA THR A 112 -18.90 -13.86 -9.07
C THR A 112 -17.49 -14.16 -9.57
N VAL A 113 -17.33 -14.48 -10.87
CA VAL A 113 -16.01 -14.75 -11.47
C VAL A 113 -15.08 -13.51 -11.46
N GLY A 114 -15.60 -12.34 -11.10
CA GLY A 114 -14.82 -11.11 -10.83
C GLY A 114 -14.72 -10.73 -9.35
N ALA A 115 -15.49 -11.36 -8.45
CA ALA A 115 -15.37 -11.18 -7.01
C ALA A 115 -14.34 -12.18 -6.46
N GLN A 116 -13.17 -12.26 -7.10
CA GLN A 116 -12.01 -12.70 -6.34
C GLN A 116 -11.91 -11.73 -5.16
N THR A 117 -11.77 -12.26 -3.96
CA THR A 117 -11.25 -11.52 -2.81
C THR A 117 -9.94 -10.88 -3.27
N ILE A 118 -10.03 -9.66 -3.78
CA ILE A 118 -8.88 -8.84 -4.14
C ILE A 118 -8.07 -8.80 -2.85
N ALA A 119 -6.85 -9.32 -2.89
CA ALA A 119 -6.00 -9.45 -1.71
C ALA A 119 -6.09 -8.17 -0.86
N SER A 120 -6.64 -8.29 0.33
CA SER A 120 -6.80 -7.14 1.20
C SER A 120 -5.52 -6.99 2.02
N LEU A 121 -4.98 -5.77 2.07
CA LEU A 121 -3.86 -5.42 2.94
C LEU A 121 -4.43 -4.78 4.20
N PRO A 122 -4.10 -5.27 5.40
CA PRO A 122 -4.54 -4.63 6.64
C PRO A 122 -3.86 -3.27 6.79
N CYS A 123 -4.61 -2.25 7.20
CA CYS A 123 -4.06 -0.93 7.48
C CYS A 123 -3.03 -1.01 8.63
N PRO A 124 -1.81 -0.45 8.47
CA PRO A 124 -0.80 -0.49 9.53
C PRO A 124 -1.16 0.33 10.78
N HIS A 125 -2.21 1.16 10.71
CA HIS A 125 -2.65 2.04 11.81
C HIS A 125 -3.89 1.53 12.55
N CYS A 126 -4.81 0.84 11.86
CA CYS A 126 -6.11 0.43 12.43
C CYS A 126 -6.57 -0.99 12.05
N ALA A 127 -5.74 -1.74 11.32
CA ALA A 127 -6.01 -3.11 10.84
C ALA A 127 -7.22 -3.29 9.91
N GLU A 128 -7.89 -2.21 9.48
CA GLU A 128 -8.97 -2.30 8.49
C GLU A 128 -8.47 -2.89 7.16
N PRO A 129 -9.17 -3.86 6.53
CA PRO A 129 -8.81 -4.39 5.23
C PRO A 129 -8.97 -3.31 4.14
N ASN A 130 -7.91 -3.09 3.36
CA ASN A 130 -7.89 -2.12 2.27
C ASN A 130 -7.52 -2.82 0.94
N PRO A 131 -7.96 -2.28 -0.22
CA PRO A 131 -7.52 -2.82 -1.51
C PRO A 131 -6.00 -2.66 -1.66
N PRO A 132 -5.32 -3.54 -2.41
CA PRO A 132 -3.86 -3.61 -2.44
C PRO A 132 -3.20 -2.40 -3.12
N ARG A 133 -3.99 -1.58 -3.83
CA ARG A 133 -3.58 -0.32 -4.44
C ARG A 133 -4.04 0.93 -3.66
N ALA A 134 -4.54 0.77 -2.43
CA ALA A 134 -4.93 1.91 -1.60
C ALA A 134 -3.70 2.72 -1.18
N ALA A 135 -3.67 4.01 -1.50
CA ALA A 135 -2.65 4.93 -0.98
C ALA A 135 -2.94 5.35 0.48
N VAL A 136 -4.22 5.42 0.85
CA VAL A 136 -4.72 5.80 2.17
C VAL A 136 -5.75 4.81 2.68
N CYS A 137 -5.87 4.69 4.01
CA CYS A 137 -6.85 3.82 4.64
C CYS A 137 -8.28 4.36 4.47
N LEU A 138 -9.21 3.50 4.05
CA LEU A 138 -10.63 3.83 3.88
C LEU A 138 -11.34 4.23 5.18
N ARG A 139 -10.83 3.81 6.34
CA ARG A 139 -11.45 4.08 7.65
C ARG A 139 -10.78 5.24 8.39
N CYS A 140 -9.45 5.25 8.49
CA CYS A 140 -8.73 6.27 9.28
C CYS A 140 -8.04 7.35 8.44
N GLY A 141 -8.02 7.24 7.11
CA GLY A 141 -7.41 8.22 6.20
C GLY A 141 -5.88 8.29 6.22
N ARG A 142 -5.19 7.51 7.06
CA ARG A 142 -3.71 7.49 7.14
C ARG A 142 -3.06 6.76 5.95
N PRO A 143 -1.81 7.08 5.58
CA PRO A 143 -1.13 6.43 4.47
C PRO A 143 -0.90 4.92 4.73
N MET A 144 -1.11 4.12 3.69
CA MET A 144 -0.85 2.66 3.72
C MET A 144 0.64 2.34 3.59
N VAL A 145 1.42 3.23 2.95
CA VAL A 145 2.88 3.10 2.83
C VAL A 145 3.53 3.83 3.99
N VAL A 146 4.14 3.08 4.90
CA VAL A 146 5.02 3.64 5.92
C VAL A 146 6.39 3.80 5.26
N VAL A 147 6.69 5.01 4.80
CA VAL A 147 8.05 5.34 4.36
C VAL A 147 8.92 5.36 5.61
N PRO A 148 9.92 4.47 5.74
CA PRO A 148 10.84 4.55 6.86
C PRO A 148 11.53 5.91 6.81
N GLU A 149 11.63 6.56 7.96
CA GLU A 149 12.38 7.81 8.07
C GLU A 149 13.81 7.56 7.58
N PRO A 150 14.38 8.41 6.70
CA PRO A 150 15.72 8.21 6.22
C PRO A 150 16.67 8.18 7.41
N LEU A 151 17.42 7.08 7.53
CA LEU A 151 18.46 6.99 8.55
C LEU A 151 19.40 8.19 8.39
N PRO A 152 19.79 8.86 9.49
CA PRO A 152 20.72 9.97 9.41
C PRO A 152 21.99 9.47 8.70
N VAL A 153 22.26 10.03 7.52
CA VAL A 153 23.50 9.75 6.80
C VAL A 153 24.62 10.27 7.68
N ALA A 154 25.41 9.35 8.23
CA ALA A 154 26.61 9.73 8.97
C ALA A 154 27.51 10.51 8.00
N VAL A 155 27.64 11.81 8.24
CA VAL A 155 28.56 12.66 7.50
C VAL A 155 29.96 12.17 7.83
N VAL A 156 30.56 11.41 6.92
CA VAL A 156 31.98 11.04 7.02
C VAL A 156 32.77 12.33 6.90
N ALA A 157 33.45 12.73 7.97
CA ALA A 157 34.34 13.87 7.93
C ALA A 157 35.39 13.65 6.81
N PRO A 158 35.67 14.67 5.98
CA PRO A 158 36.69 14.54 4.95
C PRO A 158 38.03 14.14 5.59
N PRO A 159 38.81 13.24 4.95
CA PRO A 159 40.10 12.84 5.47
C PRO A 159 40.99 14.09 5.63
N PRO A 160 41.88 14.11 6.65
CA PRO A 160 42.80 15.22 6.82
C PRO A 160 43.65 15.42 5.56
N PRO A 161 43.98 16.68 5.20
CA PRO A 161 44.81 16.96 4.04
C PRO A 161 46.15 16.23 4.17
N ALA A 162 46.63 15.66 3.06
CA ALA A 162 47.93 15.01 3.02
C ALA A 162 49.03 16.01 3.44
N PRO A 163 50.07 15.57 4.16
CA PRO A 163 51.19 16.44 4.52
C PRO A 163 51.81 17.02 3.25
N ALA A 164 52.11 18.33 3.28
CA ALA A 164 52.79 19.00 2.19
C ALA A 164 54.15 18.33 1.91
N PRO A 165 54.58 18.24 0.63
CA PRO A 165 55.91 17.72 0.31
C PRO A 165 56.98 18.56 1.01
N PRO A 166 58.08 17.93 1.46
CA PRO A 166 59.18 18.66 2.08
C PRO A 166 59.75 19.70 1.11
N ALA A 167 60.11 20.87 1.63
CA ALA A 167 60.76 21.91 0.83
C ALA A 167 62.06 21.35 0.22
N PRO A 168 62.41 21.74 -1.02
CA PRO A 168 63.66 21.33 -1.64
C PRO A 168 64.84 21.77 -0.77
N VAL A 169 65.72 20.83 -0.43
CA VAL A 169 66.93 21.14 0.34
C VAL A 169 67.84 22.01 -0.54
N PRO A 170 68.30 23.19 -0.08
CA PRO A 170 69.23 24.00 -0.85
C PRO A 170 70.51 23.21 -1.09
N TRP A 171 70.94 23.14 -2.36
CA TRP A 171 72.20 22.49 -2.69
C TRP A 171 73.37 23.36 -2.21
N VAL A 172 74.12 22.85 -1.25
CA VAL A 172 75.35 23.47 -0.77
C VAL A 172 76.51 22.78 -1.49
N ALA A 173 77.18 23.50 -2.39
CA ALA A 173 78.38 22.98 -3.05
C ALA A 173 79.44 22.64 -1.98
N PRO A 174 80.08 21.47 -2.06
CA PRO A 174 81.07 21.09 -1.07
C PRO A 174 82.32 21.97 -1.22
N TRP A 175 82.91 22.39 -0.10
CA TRP A 175 84.04 23.34 -0.06
C TRP A 175 85.24 22.92 -0.91
N TRP A 176 85.50 21.61 -1.04
CA TRP A 176 86.59 21.09 -1.88
C TRP A 176 86.41 21.41 -3.36
N LEU A 177 85.16 21.48 -3.85
CA LEU A 177 84.87 21.82 -5.25
C LEU A 177 85.18 23.30 -5.52
N ILE A 178 84.85 24.17 -4.55
CA ILE A 178 85.21 25.60 -4.61
C ILE A 178 86.73 25.76 -4.66
N LEU A 179 87.46 25.08 -3.76
CA LEU A 179 88.93 25.13 -3.75
C LEU A 179 89.54 24.59 -5.04
N PHE A 180 88.98 23.52 -5.60
CA PHE A 180 89.44 22.96 -6.86
C PHE A 180 89.29 23.95 -8.02
N VAL A 181 88.12 24.59 -8.15
CA VAL A 181 87.87 25.60 -9.20
C VAL A 181 88.79 26.81 -9.05
N VAL A 182 88.96 27.33 -7.83
CA VAL A 182 89.87 28.45 -7.56
C VAL A 182 91.32 28.07 -7.89
N GLY A 183 91.76 26.88 -7.49
CA GLY A 183 93.09 26.37 -7.80
C GLY A 183 93.33 26.24 -9.30
N LEU A 184 92.34 25.76 -10.05
CA LEU A 184 92.41 25.63 -11.51
C LEU A 184 92.54 27.01 -12.17
N ILE A 185 91.76 28.00 -11.73
CA ILE A 185 91.86 29.39 -12.22
C ILE A 185 93.26 29.97 -11.98
N VAL A 186 93.80 29.82 -10.76
CA VAL A 186 95.14 30.32 -10.41
C VAL A 186 96.22 29.65 -11.25
N LEU A 187 96.19 28.31 -11.36
CA LEU A 187 97.15 27.55 -12.16
C LEU A 187 97.12 27.99 -13.62
N THR A 188 95.93 28.14 -14.20
CA THR A 188 95.77 28.56 -15.60
C THR A 188 96.29 29.98 -15.81
N GLY A 189 96.02 30.90 -14.88
CA GLY A 189 96.54 32.26 -14.91
C GLY A 189 98.07 32.32 -14.84
N LEU A 190 98.68 31.54 -13.94
CA LEU A 190 100.14 31.44 -13.84
C LEU A 190 100.77 30.87 -15.12
N SER A 191 100.18 29.81 -15.69
CA SER A 191 100.63 29.24 -16.96
C SER A 191 100.55 30.24 -18.11
N LEU A 192 99.48 31.03 -18.20
CA LEU A 192 99.34 32.08 -19.21
C LEU A 192 100.40 33.17 -19.07
N VAL A 193 100.69 33.63 -17.84
CA VAL A 193 101.74 34.61 -17.58
C VAL A 193 103.11 34.07 -17.98
N ALA A 194 103.40 32.80 -17.65
CA ALA A 194 104.66 32.15 -18.01
C ALA A 194 104.84 31.92 -19.52
N LEU A 195 103.75 31.81 -20.29
CA LEU A 195 103.79 31.65 -21.73
C LEU A 195 103.91 32.98 -22.49
N LEU A 196 103.44 34.08 -21.89
CA LEU A 196 103.36 35.40 -22.54
C LEU A 196 104.48 36.37 -22.13
N GLY A 197 105.17 36.12 -21.02
CA GLY A 197 106.30 36.90 -20.52
C GLY A 197 107.63 36.25 -20.83
#